data_AF-A0A158CLU7-F1
#
_entry.id   AF-A0A158CLU7-F1
#
_cell.length_a   1.000
_cell.length_b   1.000
_cell.length_c   1.000
_cell.angle_alpha   90.00
_cell.angle_beta   90.00
_cell.angle_gamma   90.00
#
_symmetry.space_group_name_H-M   'P 1'
#
loop_
_entity.id
_entity.type
_entity.pdbx_description
1 polymer ?
#
loop_
_entity_poly.entity_id
_entity_poly.type
_entity_poly.pdbx_seq_one_letter_code
_entity_poly.pdbx_strand_id
1 'polypeptide(L)'
;MNTPVASAQHAHARLSPSSAYSWIACPASAAAQLGQPDESSEYADEGTAAHTLMQWCLDKDADANAYLGRVISVGEREFEVDDEMADAVQRYVDGVRERIAELTLAGAKVQMRVEARLSIEHVTGEPDAKGTSDTVLIAHWPDNTAEIEIRDLKYGRGVEVQAEENWQAMLYAAAAHETYASLFDIATINLVIHQPRLTEQPSEWRLKPAALLEWIDTVARPAAERAMQVAASAQHTSLQPADFHPGEKACRFCRAKATCPALATYIEDTIRTEFEVLADMTEADVKTRVEPLDNAALGRIFPALPLIEQWGRAVLARIENELMRGHAVPGAKLVQGRRGARQWSSVEDAEKLLKAMRVKHVQMYVSKLISPTQAEKLLARDYPRRWKRVEALVSQREGAPSVAPDSDKRPTLVLPSPADEFGIVTEDDGLDLV
;
A
#
# COMPACT_ATOMS: atom_id res chain seq x y z
N MET A 1 24.59 -19.85 16.20
CA MET A 1 24.91 -19.05 15.00
C MET A 1 23.66 -19.06 14.14
N ASN A 2 22.81 -18.04 14.27
CA ASN A 2 21.58 -17.92 13.49
C ASN A 2 21.94 -17.29 12.16
N THR A 3 21.98 -18.09 11.11
CA THR A 3 22.04 -17.61 9.74
C THR A 3 20.71 -16.93 9.44
N PRO A 4 20.70 -15.68 8.95
CA PRO A 4 19.47 -15.07 8.46
C PRO A 4 18.98 -15.88 7.27
N VAL A 5 17.72 -16.32 7.29
CA VAL A 5 17.06 -16.86 6.11
C VAL A 5 16.85 -15.69 5.16
N ALA A 6 17.74 -15.53 4.19
CA ALA A 6 17.53 -14.61 3.09
C ALA A 6 16.22 -15.00 2.38
N SER A 7 15.22 -14.13 2.42
CA SER A 7 14.05 -14.27 1.57
C SER A 7 14.54 -14.20 0.12
N ALA A 8 14.52 -15.33 -0.59
CA ALA A 8 14.85 -15.34 -2.00
C ALA A 8 13.89 -14.38 -2.72
N GLN A 9 14.41 -13.26 -3.25
CA GLN A 9 13.68 -12.39 -4.16
C GLN A 9 13.38 -13.20 -5.42
N HIS A 10 12.20 -13.82 -5.44
CA HIS A 10 11.70 -14.52 -6.60
C HIS A 10 11.11 -13.49 -7.56
N ALA A 11 11.48 -13.57 -8.84
CA ALA A 11 10.89 -12.72 -9.88
C ALA A 11 9.37 -12.85 -9.84
N HIS A 12 8.68 -11.75 -9.52
CA HIS A 12 7.23 -11.66 -9.62
C HIS A 12 6.82 -11.78 -11.09
N ALA A 13 5.74 -12.52 -11.38
CA ALA A 13 5.14 -12.54 -12.70
C ALA A 13 4.83 -11.09 -13.14
N ARG A 14 5.06 -10.76 -14.41
CA ARG A 14 4.81 -9.40 -14.92
C ARG A 14 3.35 -9.02 -14.77
N LEU A 15 2.47 -10.00 -14.99
CA LEU A 15 1.02 -9.90 -14.83
C LEU A 15 0.58 -10.52 -13.50
N SER A 16 1.16 -10.04 -12.39
CA SER A 16 0.85 -10.56 -11.05
C SER A 16 -0.62 -10.31 -10.65
N PRO A 17 -1.23 -11.14 -9.78
CA PRO A 17 -2.59 -10.92 -9.32
C PRO A 17 -2.77 -9.62 -8.53
N SER A 18 -1.77 -9.19 -7.76
CA SER A 18 -1.81 -7.93 -7.01
C SER A 18 -1.80 -6.68 -7.92
N SER A 19 -1.35 -6.81 -9.17
CA SER A 19 -1.42 -5.76 -10.19
C SER A 19 -2.55 -5.95 -11.21
N ALA A 20 -3.48 -6.88 -10.97
CA ALA A 20 -4.58 -7.23 -11.87
C ALA A 20 -5.40 -6.03 -12.36
N TYR A 21 -5.76 -5.12 -11.44
CA TYR A 21 -6.50 -3.91 -11.81
C TYR A 21 -5.76 -3.03 -12.81
N SER A 22 -4.43 -3.06 -12.83
CA SER A 22 -3.63 -2.30 -13.79
C SER A 22 -3.58 -3.00 -15.15
N TRP A 23 -3.18 -4.27 -15.21
CA TRP A 23 -2.96 -4.94 -16.51
C TRP A 23 -4.23 -5.44 -17.18
N ILE A 24 -5.29 -5.74 -16.43
CA ILE A 24 -6.60 -6.08 -17.01
C ILE A 24 -7.21 -4.84 -17.67
N ALA A 25 -7.15 -3.69 -17.00
CA ALA A 25 -7.79 -2.46 -17.49
C ALA A 25 -6.93 -1.70 -18.50
N CYS A 26 -5.60 -1.73 -18.37
CA CYS A 26 -4.66 -0.95 -19.18
C CYS A 26 -3.54 -1.85 -19.74
N PRO A 27 -3.62 -2.26 -21.01
CA PRO A 27 -2.62 -3.11 -21.65
C PRO A 27 -1.19 -2.57 -21.59
N ALA A 28 -1.03 -1.25 -21.73
CA ALA A 28 0.28 -0.61 -21.65
C ALA A 28 0.91 -0.66 -20.25
N SER A 29 0.14 -0.92 -19.20
CA SER A 29 0.64 -0.83 -17.82
C SER A 29 1.79 -1.80 -17.53
N ALA A 30 1.76 -3.02 -18.07
CA ALA A 30 2.80 -4.02 -17.88
C ALA A 30 4.14 -3.56 -18.47
N ALA A 31 4.11 -2.88 -19.61
CA ALA A 31 5.29 -2.35 -20.30
C ALA A 31 5.77 -1.03 -19.69
N ALA A 32 4.85 -0.09 -19.44
CA ALA A 32 5.14 1.26 -18.97
C ALA A 32 5.77 1.28 -17.57
N GLN A 33 5.52 0.23 -16.77
CA GLN A 33 6.07 0.07 -15.42
C GLN A 33 7.46 -0.57 -15.39
N LEU A 34 8.00 -1.02 -16.53
CA LEU A 34 9.36 -1.55 -16.61
C LEU A 34 10.38 -0.43 -16.40
N GLY A 35 11.38 -0.67 -15.54
CA GLY A 35 12.41 0.31 -15.22
C GLY A 35 11.92 1.51 -14.39
N GLN A 36 10.64 1.57 -14.03
CA GLN A 36 10.15 2.55 -13.06
C GLN A 36 10.65 2.18 -11.65
N PRO A 37 11.01 3.16 -10.80
CA PRO A 37 11.43 2.89 -9.43
C PRO A 37 10.38 2.06 -8.67
N ASP A 38 10.83 0.97 -8.06
CA ASP A 38 10.00 0.10 -7.22
C ASP A 38 10.20 0.51 -5.75
N GLU A 39 9.65 1.66 -5.41
CA GLU A 39 9.85 2.24 -4.07
C GLU A 39 8.71 1.78 -3.16
N SER A 40 9.04 0.88 -2.24
CA SER A 40 8.11 0.49 -1.19
C SER A 40 7.96 1.63 -0.17
N SER A 41 6.71 1.89 0.22
CA SER A 41 6.42 2.78 1.33
C SER A 41 6.54 2.03 2.65
N GLU A 42 6.79 2.74 3.76
CA GLU A 42 6.75 2.16 5.10
C GLU A 42 5.44 1.40 5.36
N TYR A 43 4.31 1.90 4.85
CA TYR A 43 3.01 1.22 4.96
C TYR A 43 2.92 -0.09 4.18
N ALA A 44 3.60 -0.17 3.04
CA ALA A 44 3.64 -1.39 2.24
C ALA A 44 4.49 -2.45 2.95
N ASP A 45 5.64 -2.04 3.48
CA ASP A 45 6.54 -2.93 4.23
C ASP A 45 5.94 -3.37 5.57
N GLU A 46 5.23 -2.49 6.29
CA GLU A 46 4.45 -2.82 7.50
C GLU A 46 3.38 -3.89 7.17
N GLY A 47 2.74 -3.77 6.02
CA GLY A 47 1.84 -4.79 5.50
C GLY A 47 2.55 -6.13 5.27
N THR A 48 3.71 -6.14 4.62
CA THR A 48 4.51 -7.36 4.43
C THR A 48 4.93 -8.00 5.75
N ALA A 49 5.27 -7.20 6.77
CA ALA A 49 5.54 -7.70 8.11
C ALA A 49 4.30 -8.37 8.74
N ALA A 50 3.12 -7.77 8.58
CA ALA A 50 1.86 -8.36 9.05
C ALA A 50 1.53 -9.70 8.36
N HIS A 51 1.77 -9.84 7.05
CA HIS A 51 1.62 -11.13 6.36
C HIS A 51 2.63 -12.18 6.87
N THR A 52 3.87 -11.76 7.14
CA THR A 52 4.89 -12.64 7.73
C THR A 52 4.47 -13.15 9.10
N LEU A 53 3.92 -12.28 9.96
CA LEU A 53 3.36 -12.67 11.26
C LEU A 53 2.17 -13.63 11.09
N MET A 54 1.24 -13.32 10.18
CA MET A 54 0.09 -14.17 9.85
C MET A 54 0.55 -15.57 9.45
N GLN A 55 1.56 -15.67 8.58
CA GLN A 55 2.14 -16.94 8.18
C GLN A 55 2.69 -17.71 9.38
N TRP A 56 3.47 -17.07 10.26
CA TRP A 56 4.02 -17.72 11.45
C TRP A 56 2.94 -18.24 12.39
N CYS A 57 1.85 -17.49 12.57
CA CYS A 57 0.73 -17.91 13.41
C CYS A 57 0.05 -19.16 12.84
N LEU A 58 -0.29 -19.17 11.55
CA LEU A 58 -0.97 -20.30 10.92
C LEU A 58 -0.07 -21.54 10.76
N ASP A 59 1.20 -21.37 10.42
CA ASP A 59 2.15 -22.49 10.26
C ASP A 59 2.49 -23.18 11.58
N LYS A 60 2.49 -22.43 12.70
CA LYS A 60 2.83 -22.94 14.04
C LYS A 60 1.62 -23.23 14.90
N ASP A 61 0.42 -22.96 14.39
CA ASP A 61 -0.82 -22.92 15.16
C ASP A 61 -0.64 -22.17 16.49
N ALA A 62 -0.12 -20.95 16.39
CA ALA A 62 0.15 -20.06 17.52
C ALA A 62 -0.66 -18.77 17.40
N ASP A 63 -0.91 -18.11 18.53
CA ASP A 63 -1.52 -16.79 18.54
C ASP A 63 -0.46 -15.71 18.26
N ALA A 64 -0.88 -14.61 17.65
CA ALA A 64 -0.02 -13.47 17.32
C ALA A 64 0.66 -12.88 18.57
N ASN A 65 -0.02 -12.92 19.71
CA ASN A 65 0.52 -12.50 21.01
C ASN A 65 1.78 -13.27 21.43
N ALA A 66 1.98 -14.50 20.94
CA ALA A 66 3.19 -15.26 21.21
C ALA A 66 4.44 -14.65 20.56
N TYR A 67 4.27 -13.72 19.63
CA TYR A 67 5.33 -13.04 18.89
C TYR A 67 5.52 -11.58 19.28
N LEU A 68 4.83 -11.05 20.30
CA LEU A 68 5.00 -9.67 20.77
C LEU A 68 6.48 -9.35 21.07
N GLY A 69 6.91 -8.18 20.63
CA GLY A 69 8.29 -7.69 20.75
C GLY A 69 9.29 -8.35 19.79
N ARG A 70 8.84 -9.28 18.94
CA ARG A 70 9.69 -9.86 17.89
C ARG A 70 9.82 -8.86 16.74
N VAL A 71 11.03 -8.76 16.17
CA VAL A 71 11.29 -7.89 15.02
C VAL A 71 11.22 -8.69 13.72
N ILE A 72 10.50 -8.15 12.74
CA ILE A 72 10.37 -8.64 11.37
C ILE A 72 11.08 -7.65 10.44
N SER A 73 12.12 -8.11 9.76
CA SER A 73 12.86 -7.30 8.79
C SER A 73 12.19 -7.41 7.41
N VAL A 74 11.87 -6.28 6.79
CA VAL A 74 11.34 -6.17 5.43
C VAL A 74 12.18 -5.16 4.66
N GLY A 75 12.95 -5.64 3.68
CA GLY A 75 13.93 -4.81 2.99
C GLY A 75 14.97 -4.25 3.97
N GLU A 76 15.10 -2.93 4.00
CA GLU A 76 16.00 -2.21 4.92
C GLU A 76 15.30 -1.74 6.22
N ARG A 77 14.00 -2.05 6.39
CA ARG A 77 13.19 -1.62 7.53
C ARG A 77 12.94 -2.77 8.50
N GLU A 78 12.80 -2.43 9.77
CA GLU A 78 12.50 -3.36 10.85
C GLU A 78 11.17 -2.97 11.51
N PHE A 79 10.30 -3.96 11.68
CA PHE A 79 8.98 -3.80 12.29
C PHE A 79 8.88 -4.69 13.52
N GLU A 80 8.74 -4.08 14.69
CA GLU A 80 8.42 -4.81 15.91
C GLU A 80 6.95 -5.24 15.88
N VAL A 81 6.66 -6.48 16.27
CA VAL A 81 5.30 -6.96 16.50
C VAL A 81 4.80 -6.31 17.78
N ASP A 82 4.06 -5.21 17.61
CA ASP A 82 3.37 -4.51 18.68
C ASP A 82 1.94 -5.04 18.88
N ASP A 83 1.24 -4.51 19.90
CA ASP A 83 -0.13 -4.92 20.20
C ASP A 83 -1.10 -4.67 19.03
N GLU A 84 -0.91 -3.59 18.26
CA GLU A 84 -1.80 -3.27 17.14
C GLU A 84 -1.65 -4.29 16.00
N MET A 85 -0.42 -4.63 15.63
CA MET A 85 -0.15 -5.65 14.62
C MET A 85 -0.62 -7.03 15.10
N ALA A 86 -0.34 -7.38 16.35
CA ALA A 86 -0.75 -8.65 16.93
C ALA A 86 -2.28 -8.78 16.94
N ASP A 87 -3.02 -7.79 17.43
CA ASP A 87 -4.49 -7.80 17.48
C ASP A 87 -5.13 -7.85 16.09
N ALA A 88 -4.57 -7.10 15.12
CA ALA A 88 -5.07 -7.10 13.76
C ALA A 88 -4.84 -8.45 13.06
N VAL A 89 -3.64 -9.03 13.20
CA VAL A 89 -3.33 -10.35 12.62
C VAL A 89 -4.08 -11.47 13.33
N GLN A 90 -4.25 -11.40 14.66
CA GLN A 90 -5.01 -12.39 15.41
C GLN A 90 -6.44 -12.53 14.88
N ARG A 91 -7.11 -11.41 14.57
CA ARG A 91 -8.47 -11.46 13.99
C ARG A 91 -8.53 -12.19 12.66
N TYR A 92 -7.52 -12.04 11.80
CA TYR A 92 -7.42 -12.84 10.56
C TYR A 92 -7.25 -14.33 10.88
N VAL A 93 -6.30 -14.65 11.76
CA VAL A 93 -5.96 -16.02 12.15
C VAL A 93 -7.17 -16.74 12.76
N ASP A 94 -7.88 -16.07 13.66
CA ASP A 94 -9.11 -16.58 14.27
C ASP A 94 -10.18 -16.82 13.21
N GLY A 95 -10.40 -15.87 12.29
CA GLY A 95 -11.34 -16.04 11.19
C GLY A 95 -11.02 -17.24 10.29
N VAL A 96 -9.74 -17.56 10.07
CA VAL A 96 -9.32 -18.78 9.35
C VAL A 96 -9.64 -20.04 10.17
N ARG A 97 -9.25 -20.06 11.44
CA ARG A 97 -9.45 -21.21 12.36
C ARG A 97 -10.93 -21.52 12.56
N GLU A 98 -11.74 -20.50 12.81
CA GLU A 98 -13.19 -20.60 12.97
C GLU A 98 -13.82 -21.21 11.72
N ARG A 99 -13.45 -20.72 10.53
CA ARG A 99 -13.95 -21.28 9.26
C ARG A 99 -13.58 -22.75 9.07
N ILE A 100 -12.35 -23.13 9.38
CA ILE A 100 -11.92 -24.54 9.32
C ILE A 100 -12.76 -25.40 10.28
N ALA A 101 -13.01 -24.91 11.50
CA ALA A 101 -13.83 -25.60 12.49
C ALA A 101 -15.29 -25.76 12.02
N GLU A 102 -15.88 -24.71 11.46
CA GLU A 102 -17.23 -24.74 10.87
C GLU A 102 -17.36 -25.76 9.74
N LEU A 103 -16.44 -25.74 8.79
CA LEU A 103 -16.42 -26.67 7.65
C LEU A 103 -16.23 -28.12 8.12
N THR A 104 -15.35 -28.33 9.09
CA THR A 104 -15.13 -29.65 9.70
C THR A 104 -16.38 -30.15 10.43
N LEU A 105 -17.07 -29.28 11.17
CA LEU A 105 -18.34 -29.59 11.84
C LEU A 105 -19.43 -29.94 10.82
N ALA A 106 -19.42 -29.30 9.65
CA ALA A 106 -20.28 -29.61 8.51
C ALA A 106 -19.86 -30.89 7.74
N GLY A 107 -18.88 -31.64 8.23
CA GLY A 107 -18.46 -32.93 7.68
C GLY A 107 -17.41 -32.86 6.56
N ALA A 108 -16.84 -31.68 6.29
CA ALA A 108 -15.76 -31.55 5.33
C ALA A 108 -14.42 -32.02 5.92
N LYS A 109 -13.52 -32.50 5.06
CA LYS A 109 -12.08 -32.51 5.33
C LYS A 109 -11.49 -31.26 4.73
N VAL A 110 -10.79 -30.47 5.55
CA VAL A 110 -10.25 -29.17 5.14
C VAL A 110 -8.72 -29.24 5.02
N GLN A 111 -8.21 -28.85 3.86
CA GLN A 111 -6.79 -28.60 3.64
C GLN A 111 -6.53 -27.09 3.61
N MET A 112 -5.69 -26.62 4.53
CA MET A 112 -5.20 -25.24 4.54
C MET A 112 -3.84 -25.15 3.85
N ARG A 113 -3.66 -24.13 3.03
CA ARG A 113 -2.38 -23.71 2.45
C ARG A 113 -2.15 -22.25 2.83
N VAL A 114 -1.00 -21.96 3.42
CA VAL A 114 -0.59 -20.61 3.83
C VAL A 114 0.52 -20.14 2.89
N GLU A 115 0.52 -18.87 2.49
CA GLU A 115 1.42 -18.32 1.47
C GLU A 115 1.48 -19.24 0.23
N ALA A 116 0.30 -19.62 -0.25
CA ALA A 116 0.11 -20.61 -1.29
C ALA A 116 0.60 -20.05 -2.63
N ARG A 117 1.72 -20.59 -3.10
CA ARG A 117 2.27 -20.25 -4.41
C ARG A 117 1.54 -21.02 -5.51
N LEU A 118 0.68 -20.32 -6.25
CA LEU A 118 -0.21 -20.89 -7.26
C LEU A 118 0.23 -20.49 -8.67
N SER A 119 0.12 -21.43 -9.62
CA SER A 119 0.38 -21.15 -11.03
C SER A 119 -0.75 -20.34 -11.65
N ILE A 120 -0.42 -19.18 -12.21
CA ILE A 120 -1.33 -18.33 -12.98
C ILE A 120 -0.98 -18.33 -14.47
N GLU A 121 -0.01 -19.16 -14.88
CA GLU A 121 0.39 -19.32 -16.29
C GLU A 121 -0.82 -19.63 -17.18
N HIS A 122 -1.72 -20.49 -16.71
CA HIS A 122 -2.96 -20.81 -17.41
C HIS A 122 -3.90 -19.61 -17.62
N VAL A 123 -3.70 -18.47 -16.97
CA VAL A 123 -4.44 -17.21 -17.25
C VAL A 123 -3.57 -16.25 -18.03
N THR A 124 -2.32 -16.06 -17.60
CA THR A 124 -1.46 -14.98 -18.10
C THR A 124 -0.72 -15.33 -19.39
N GLY A 125 -0.53 -16.62 -19.68
CA GLY A 125 0.34 -17.11 -20.76
C GLY A 125 1.84 -16.89 -20.52
N GLU A 126 2.25 -16.27 -19.41
CA GLU A 126 3.67 -16.15 -19.04
C GLU A 126 4.19 -17.50 -18.51
N PRO A 127 5.28 -18.04 -19.08
CA PRO A 127 5.90 -19.26 -18.58
C PRO A 127 6.28 -19.14 -17.11
N ASP A 128 5.93 -20.15 -16.31
CA ASP A 128 6.21 -20.21 -14.87
C ASP A 128 5.59 -19.07 -14.04
N ALA A 129 4.61 -18.33 -14.58
CA ALA A 129 3.94 -17.27 -13.83
C ALA A 129 3.25 -17.83 -12.59
N LYS A 130 3.60 -17.25 -11.44
CA LYS A 130 3.04 -17.62 -10.14
C LYS A 130 2.63 -16.38 -9.36
N GLY A 131 1.53 -16.52 -8.62
CA GLY A 131 1.13 -15.58 -7.56
C GLY A 131 1.18 -16.27 -6.20
N THR A 132 1.12 -15.48 -5.12
CA THR A 132 1.07 -16.00 -3.74
C THR A 132 -0.21 -15.52 -3.09
N SER A 133 -1.10 -16.46 -2.77
CA SER A 133 -2.32 -16.22 -2.00
C SER A 133 -2.04 -16.42 -0.52
N ASP A 134 -2.53 -15.53 0.35
CA ASP A 134 -2.23 -15.58 1.79
C ASP A 134 -2.71 -16.87 2.43
N THR A 135 -4.01 -17.21 2.28
CA THR A 135 -4.55 -18.49 2.71
C THR A 135 -5.52 -19.04 1.67
N VAL A 136 -5.38 -20.34 1.37
CA VAL A 136 -6.31 -21.11 0.54
C VAL A 136 -6.84 -22.27 1.36
N LEU A 137 -8.16 -22.37 1.49
CA LEU A 137 -8.83 -23.53 2.08
C LEU A 137 -9.46 -24.36 0.97
N ILE A 138 -9.20 -25.67 0.98
CA ILE A 138 -9.85 -26.65 0.13
C ILE A 138 -10.64 -27.57 1.05
N ALA A 139 -11.95 -27.40 1.08
CA ALA A 139 -12.85 -28.23 1.88
C ALA A 139 -13.56 -29.22 0.96
N HIS A 140 -13.45 -30.51 1.24
CA HIS A 140 -14.09 -31.54 0.42
C HIS A 140 -14.91 -32.52 1.27
N TRP A 141 -16.02 -32.99 0.72
CA TRP A 141 -16.98 -33.85 1.39
C TRP A 141 -16.90 -35.31 0.89
N PRO A 142 -17.51 -36.28 1.61
CA PRO A 142 -17.50 -37.69 1.21
C PRO A 142 -18.15 -37.99 -0.15
N ASP A 143 -19.00 -37.10 -0.65
CA ASP A 143 -19.65 -37.20 -1.96
C ASP A 143 -18.80 -36.64 -3.11
N ASN A 144 -17.53 -36.33 -2.84
CA ASN A 144 -16.56 -35.75 -3.76
C ASN A 144 -16.81 -34.29 -4.16
N THR A 145 -17.80 -33.62 -3.57
CA THR A 145 -17.97 -32.18 -3.73
C THR A 145 -16.92 -31.42 -2.94
N ALA A 146 -16.56 -30.22 -3.41
CA ALA A 146 -15.62 -29.35 -2.71
C ALA A 146 -15.94 -27.86 -2.82
N GLU A 147 -15.43 -27.10 -1.85
CA GLU A 147 -15.42 -25.65 -1.80
C GLU A 147 -13.96 -25.17 -1.80
N ILE A 148 -13.67 -24.19 -2.66
CA ILE A 148 -12.40 -23.46 -2.64
C ILE A 148 -12.66 -22.11 -1.98
N GLU A 149 -11.89 -21.78 -0.94
CA GLU A 149 -11.97 -20.48 -0.31
C GLU A 149 -10.62 -19.77 -0.33
N ILE A 150 -10.61 -18.55 -0.87
CA ILE A 150 -9.45 -17.66 -0.91
C ILE A 150 -9.64 -16.63 0.19
N ARG A 151 -8.71 -16.57 1.14
CA ARG A 151 -8.68 -15.53 2.18
C ARG A 151 -7.46 -14.65 1.98
N ASP A 152 -7.68 -13.36 1.79
CA ASP A 152 -6.63 -12.37 1.57
C ASP A 152 -6.67 -11.31 2.69
N LEU A 153 -5.51 -11.07 3.30
CA LEU A 153 -5.30 -10.08 4.34
C LEU A 153 -4.97 -8.74 3.68
N LYS A 154 -5.77 -7.72 3.98
CA LYS A 154 -5.46 -6.32 3.67
C LYS A 154 -5.12 -5.60 4.96
N TYR A 155 -3.82 -5.35 5.17
CA TYR A 155 -3.37 -4.65 6.37
C TYR A 155 -3.48 -3.12 6.28
N GLY A 156 -3.56 -2.57 5.06
CA GLY A 156 -3.69 -1.13 4.85
C GLY A 156 -4.98 -0.54 5.42
N ARG A 157 -4.91 0.71 5.90
CA ARG A 157 -6.04 1.45 6.51
C ARG A 157 -6.65 2.55 5.62
N GLY A 158 -6.11 2.75 4.41
CA GLY A 158 -6.41 3.91 3.58
C GLY A 158 -7.61 3.76 2.63
N VAL A 159 -7.93 2.53 2.22
CA VAL A 159 -8.96 2.23 1.23
C VAL A 159 -9.61 0.90 1.60
N GLU A 160 -10.94 0.89 1.68
CA GLU A 160 -11.69 -0.36 1.86
C GLU A 160 -11.60 -1.25 0.63
N VAL A 161 -11.30 -2.54 0.84
CA VAL A 161 -11.20 -3.53 -0.23
C VAL A 161 -12.34 -4.54 -0.10
N GLN A 162 -13.17 -4.64 -1.14
CA GLN A 162 -14.30 -5.56 -1.18
C GLN A 162 -13.92 -6.90 -1.83
N ALA A 163 -14.62 -7.97 -1.44
CA ALA A 163 -14.48 -9.31 -2.02
C ALA A 163 -15.24 -9.47 -3.35
N GLU A 164 -16.38 -8.79 -3.50
CA GLU A 164 -17.18 -8.84 -4.72
C GLU A 164 -16.38 -8.30 -5.92
N GLU A 165 -16.29 -9.13 -6.96
CA GLU A 165 -15.52 -8.85 -8.18
C GLU A 165 -14.06 -8.42 -7.90
N ASN A 166 -13.45 -8.98 -6.86
CA ASN A 166 -12.05 -8.74 -6.54
C ASN A 166 -11.13 -9.50 -7.51
N TRP A 167 -10.60 -8.82 -8.53
CA TRP A 167 -9.82 -9.46 -9.60
C TRP A 167 -8.57 -10.19 -9.10
N GLN A 168 -7.94 -9.71 -8.02
CA GLN A 168 -6.82 -10.40 -7.39
C GLN A 168 -7.25 -11.75 -6.80
N ALA A 169 -8.29 -11.75 -5.96
CA ALA A 169 -8.80 -12.97 -5.34
C ALA A 169 -9.40 -13.95 -6.37
N MET A 170 -10.04 -13.44 -7.42
CA MET A 170 -10.55 -14.25 -8.53
C MET A 170 -9.44 -14.99 -9.28
N LEU A 171 -8.29 -14.34 -9.52
CA LEU A 171 -7.14 -15.00 -10.14
C LEU A 171 -6.54 -16.10 -9.25
N TYR A 172 -6.48 -15.87 -7.93
CA TYR A 172 -6.07 -16.92 -6.99
C TYR A 172 -7.07 -18.08 -6.94
N ALA A 173 -8.36 -17.78 -6.97
CA ALA A 173 -9.40 -18.81 -7.04
C ALA A 173 -9.31 -19.62 -8.33
N ALA A 174 -9.03 -18.99 -9.47
CA ALA A 174 -8.84 -19.68 -10.75
C ALA A 174 -7.60 -20.59 -10.71
N ALA A 175 -6.50 -20.12 -10.13
CA ALA A 175 -5.28 -20.90 -9.96
C ALA A 175 -5.44 -22.08 -8.99
N ALA A 176 -6.19 -21.91 -7.90
CA ALA A 176 -6.57 -23.01 -7.02
C ALA A 176 -7.50 -23.98 -7.76
N HIS A 177 -8.50 -23.48 -8.48
CA HIS A 177 -9.43 -24.30 -9.26
C HIS A 177 -8.68 -25.16 -10.29
N GLU A 178 -7.77 -24.59 -11.08
CA GLU A 178 -6.93 -25.33 -12.03
C GLU A 178 -6.16 -26.49 -11.37
N THR A 179 -5.69 -26.28 -10.14
CA THR A 179 -4.94 -27.29 -9.38
C THR A 179 -5.83 -28.43 -8.86
N TYR A 180 -7.06 -28.13 -8.41
CA TYR A 180 -7.89 -29.08 -7.66
C TYR A 180 -9.12 -29.60 -8.42
N ALA A 181 -9.53 -28.99 -9.53
CA ALA A 181 -10.75 -29.38 -10.26
C ALA A 181 -10.66 -30.78 -10.92
N SER A 182 -9.45 -31.32 -11.11
CA SER A 182 -9.28 -32.72 -11.53
C SER A 182 -9.45 -33.73 -10.39
N LEU A 183 -9.39 -33.28 -9.14
CA LEU A 183 -9.46 -34.11 -7.94
C LEU A 183 -10.85 -34.11 -7.32
N PHE A 184 -11.56 -32.97 -7.38
CA PHE A 184 -12.86 -32.77 -6.72
C PHE A 184 -13.86 -32.09 -7.64
N ASP A 185 -15.15 -32.35 -7.41
CA ASP A 185 -16.22 -31.58 -8.05
C ASP A 185 -16.38 -30.25 -7.30
N ILE A 186 -15.70 -29.21 -7.77
CA ILE A 186 -15.76 -27.89 -7.14
C ILE A 186 -17.18 -27.35 -7.32
N ALA A 187 -17.93 -27.22 -6.23
CA ALA A 187 -19.32 -26.76 -6.25
C ALA A 187 -19.43 -25.25 -5.97
N THR A 188 -18.53 -24.71 -5.14
CA THR A 188 -18.57 -23.32 -4.69
C THR A 188 -17.16 -22.75 -4.57
N ILE A 189 -17.03 -21.47 -4.89
CA ILE A 189 -15.86 -20.66 -4.61
C ILE A 189 -16.28 -19.54 -3.66
N ASN A 190 -15.48 -19.30 -2.63
CA ASN A 190 -15.69 -18.18 -1.69
C ASN A 190 -14.45 -17.29 -1.65
N LEU A 191 -14.63 -15.99 -1.89
CA LEU A 191 -13.57 -15.00 -1.78
C LEU A 191 -13.80 -14.19 -0.51
N VAL A 192 -12.77 -14.06 0.31
CA VAL A 192 -12.86 -13.39 1.60
C VAL A 192 -11.73 -12.38 1.70
N ILE A 193 -12.08 -11.11 1.87
CA ILE A 193 -11.13 -10.04 2.14
C ILE A 193 -11.23 -9.64 3.61
N HIS A 194 -10.15 -9.86 4.34
CA HIS A 194 -10.01 -9.47 5.73
C HIS A 194 -9.25 -8.16 5.81
N GLN A 195 -9.89 -7.10 6.34
CA GLN A 195 -9.24 -5.81 6.53
C GLN A 195 -9.38 -5.31 7.97
N PRO A 196 -8.71 -5.97 8.95
CA PRO A 196 -9.03 -5.81 10.37
C PRO A 196 -8.84 -4.37 10.89
N ARG A 197 -7.91 -3.60 10.32
CA ARG A 197 -7.68 -2.20 10.75
C ARG A 197 -8.77 -1.22 10.28
N LEU A 198 -9.68 -1.65 9.41
CA LEU A 198 -10.74 -0.79 8.86
C LEU A 198 -12.14 -1.34 9.14
N THR A 199 -12.34 -2.65 9.04
CA THR A 199 -13.64 -3.30 9.24
C THR A 199 -13.57 -4.31 10.38
N GLU A 200 -14.69 -4.46 11.11
CA GLU A 200 -14.80 -5.50 12.15
C GLU A 200 -15.02 -6.89 11.54
N GLN A 201 -15.77 -6.95 10.45
CA GLN A 201 -16.09 -8.19 9.74
C GLN A 201 -15.41 -8.24 8.37
N PRO A 202 -15.06 -9.43 7.86
CA PRO A 202 -14.55 -9.59 6.51
C PRO A 202 -15.62 -9.32 5.45
N SER A 203 -15.18 -8.86 4.28
CA SER A 203 -16.01 -8.85 3.06
C SER A 203 -15.98 -10.24 2.44
N GLU A 204 -17.15 -10.79 2.10
CA GLU A 204 -17.28 -12.15 1.54
C GLU A 204 -18.06 -12.13 0.22
N TRP A 205 -17.61 -12.92 -0.75
CA TRP A 205 -18.32 -13.11 -2.01
C TRP A 205 -18.26 -14.57 -2.46
N ARG A 206 -19.43 -15.20 -2.54
CA ARG A 206 -19.60 -16.59 -2.99
C ARG A 206 -20.10 -16.63 -4.42
N LEU A 207 -19.46 -17.45 -5.23
CA LEU A 207 -19.80 -17.65 -6.63
C LEU A 207 -19.65 -19.12 -7.06
N LYS A 208 -20.30 -19.47 -8.18
CA LYS A 208 -20.13 -20.76 -8.82
C LYS A 208 -18.86 -20.77 -9.67
N PRO A 209 -18.15 -21.90 -9.81
CA PRO A 209 -16.97 -22.00 -10.67
C PRO A 209 -17.24 -21.58 -12.12
N ALA A 210 -18.41 -21.90 -12.67
CA ALA A 210 -18.77 -21.50 -14.03
C ALA A 210 -18.71 -19.98 -14.24
N ALA A 211 -19.17 -19.18 -13.28
CA ALA A 211 -19.12 -17.72 -13.36
C ALA A 211 -17.68 -17.19 -13.27
N LEU A 212 -16.85 -17.82 -12.44
CA LEU A 212 -15.43 -17.48 -12.36
C LEU A 212 -14.72 -17.78 -13.69
N LEU A 213 -14.91 -18.97 -14.24
CA LEU A 213 -14.26 -19.41 -15.48
C LEU A 213 -14.73 -18.57 -16.68
N GLU A 214 -16.01 -18.20 -16.72
CA GLU A 214 -16.53 -17.26 -17.73
C GLU A 214 -15.80 -15.91 -17.67
N TRP A 215 -15.59 -15.35 -16.48
CA TRP A 215 -14.81 -14.11 -16.33
C TRP A 215 -13.33 -14.30 -16.74
N ILE A 216 -12.72 -15.44 -16.39
CA ILE A 216 -11.34 -15.74 -16.80
C ILE A 216 -11.23 -15.76 -18.32
N ASP A 217 -12.14 -16.45 -19.00
CA ASP A 217 -12.06 -16.63 -20.46
C ASP A 217 -12.50 -15.41 -21.26
N THR A 218 -13.42 -14.59 -20.73
CA THR A 218 -13.96 -13.42 -21.44
C THR A 218 -13.27 -12.11 -21.09
N VAL A 219 -12.63 -12.01 -19.91
CA VAL A 219 -12.01 -10.77 -19.42
C VAL A 219 -10.53 -10.96 -19.15
N ALA A 220 -10.15 -11.84 -18.21
CA ALA A 220 -8.78 -11.87 -17.68
C ALA A 220 -7.76 -12.37 -18.71
N ARG A 221 -8.03 -13.50 -19.37
CA ARG A 221 -7.14 -14.11 -20.36
C ARG A 221 -6.98 -13.23 -21.61
N PRO A 222 -8.05 -12.69 -22.25
CA PRO A 222 -7.88 -11.76 -23.36
C PRO A 222 -7.10 -10.50 -22.97
N ALA A 223 -7.31 -9.96 -21.76
CA ALA A 223 -6.57 -8.80 -21.30
C ALA A 223 -5.09 -9.11 -21.05
N ALA A 224 -4.78 -10.29 -20.50
CA ALA A 224 -3.42 -10.76 -20.34
C ALA A 224 -2.69 -10.94 -21.68
N GLU A 225 -3.34 -11.60 -22.65
CA GLU A 225 -2.80 -11.75 -24.01
C GLU A 225 -2.48 -10.39 -24.63
N ARG A 226 -3.41 -9.43 -24.51
CA ARG A 226 -3.22 -8.07 -25.02
C ARG A 226 -2.07 -7.34 -24.32
N ALA A 227 -2.00 -7.41 -22.99
CA ALA A 227 -0.92 -6.79 -22.21
C ALA A 227 0.45 -7.40 -22.56
N MET A 228 0.53 -8.72 -22.75
CA MET A 228 1.75 -9.40 -23.18
C MET A 228 2.18 -8.99 -24.59
N GLN A 229 1.24 -8.89 -25.53
CA GLN A 229 1.52 -8.41 -26.89
C GLN A 229 2.06 -6.97 -26.91
N VAL A 230 1.48 -6.08 -26.09
CA VAL A 230 1.96 -4.70 -25.93
C VAL A 230 3.36 -4.70 -25.32
N ALA A 231 3.58 -5.48 -24.26
CA ALA A 231 4.88 -5.55 -23.59
C ALA A 231 5.99 -6.12 -24.48
N ALA A 232 5.68 -7.11 -25.32
CA ALA A 232 6.61 -7.62 -26.32
C ALA A 232 6.92 -6.57 -27.40
N SER A 233 5.89 -5.89 -27.92
CA SER A 233 6.06 -4.85 -28.96
C SER A 233 6.87 -3.65 -28.46
N ALA A 234 6.68 -3.26 -27.19
CA ALA A 234 7.38 -2.15 -26.55
C ALA A 234 8.91 -2.30 -26.51
N GLN A 235 9.45 -3.50 -26.74
CA GLN A 235 10.88 -3.75 -26.88
C GLN A 235 11.46 -3.26 -28.21
N HIS A 236 10.59 -3.03 -29.21
CA HIS A 236 10.97 -2.69 -30.57
C HIS A 236 10.36 -1.37 -31.05
N THR A 237 9.22 -0.97 -30.49
CA THR A 237 8.50 0.26 -30.85
C THR A 237 8.05 1.01 -29.60
N SER A 238 7.80 2.31 -29.73
CA SER A 238 7.19 3.09 -28.66
C SER A 238 5.76 2.63 -28.39
N LEU A 239 5.33 2.67 -27.12
CA LEU A 239 3.94 2.43 -26.73
C LEU A 239 3.00 3.41 -27.46
N GLN A 240 1.87 2.91 -27.96
CA GLN A 240 0.91 3.73 -28.68
C GLN A 240 -0.14 4.29 -27.72
N PRO A 241 -0.66 5.51 -27.95
CA PRO A 241 -1.73 6.08 -27.11
C PRO A 241 -2.94 5.15 -26.92
N ALA A 242 -3.30 4.38 -27.95
CA ALA A 242 -4.41 3.42 -27.91
C ALA A 242 -4.16 2.20 -27.00
N ASP A 243 -2.92 1.96 -26.57
CA ASP A 243 -2.61 0.90 -25.60
C ASP A 243 -2.89 1.34 -24.15
N PHE A 244 -3.01 2.65 -23.91
CA PHE A 244 -3.23 3.22 -22.59
C PHE A 244 -4.72 3.44 -22.30
N HIS A 245 -5.14 3.01 -21.13
CA HIS A 245 -6.50 3.20 -20.63
C HIS A 245 -6.41 3.73 -19.19
N PRO A 246 -6.18 5.04 -19.01
CA PRO A 246 -6.11 5.64 -17.68
C PRO A 246 -7.45 5.52 -16.97
N GLY A 247 -7.40 5.22 -15.67
CA GLY A 247 -8.59 5.09 -14.83
C GLY A 247 -8.19 4.93 -13.37
N GLU A 248 -9.08 5.27 -12.45
CA GLU A 248 -8.77 5.33 -11.02
C GLU A 248 -8.14 4.03 -10.49
N LYS A 249 -8.84 2.90 -10.65
CA LYS A 249 -8.35 1.59 -10.18
C LYS A 249 -7.08 1.13 -10.92
N ALA A 250 -7.02 1.36 -12.23
CA ALA A 250 -5.88 0.96 -13.07
C ALA A 250 -4.60 1.74 -12.74
N CYS A 251 -4.75 3.03 -12.48
CA CYS A 251 -3.65 3.95 -12.20
C CYS A 251 -3.27 3.98 -10.71
N ARG A 252 -4.13 3.55 -9.77
CA ARG A 252 -3.91 3.63 -8.31
C ARG A 252 -2.53 3.17 -7.87
N PHE A 253 -2.18 1.96 -8.25
CA PHE A 253 -0.92 1.31 -7.89
C PHE A 253 0.06 1.21 -9.06
N CYS A 254 -0.26 1.83 -10.20
CA CYS A 254 0.63 1.85 -11.35
C CYS A 254 1.89 2.68 -11.05
N ARG A 255 3.08 2.09 -11.15
CA ARG A 255 4.36 2.78 -10.91
C ARG A 255 4.65 3.87 -11.92
N ALA A 256 4.15 3.72 -13.15
CA ALA A 256 4.34 4.69 -14.22
C ALA A 256 3.43 5.94 -14.11
N LYS A 257 2.48 5.97 -13.15
CA LYS A 257 1.42 7.00 -13.10
C LYS A 257 1.94 8.43 -13.06
N ALA A 258 3.08 8.68 -12.41
CA ALA A 258 3.65 10.03 -12.30
C ALA A 258 4.15 10.58 -13.65
N THR A 259 4.66 9.70 -14.53
CA THR A 259 5.27 10.07 -15.82
C THR A 259 4.46 9.58 -17.01
N CYS A 260 3.24 9.08 -16.80
CA CYS A 260 2.41 8.50 -17.84
C CYS A 260 1.82 9.62 -18.72
N PRO A 261 2.20 9.72 -20.02
CA PRO A 261 1.70 10.78 -20.89
C PRO A 261 0.19 10.65 -21.11
N ALA A 262 -0.34 9.43 -21.22
CA ALA A 262 -1.78 9.22 -21.40
C ALA A 262 -2.61 9.62 -20.16
N LEU A 263 -2.07 9.46 -18.95
CA LEU A 263 -2.75 9.93 -17.74
C LEU A 263 -2.70 11.46 -17.65
N ALA A 264 -1.56 12.07 -18.00
CA ALA A 264 -1.44 13.52 -18.08
C ALA A 264 -2.45 14.11 -19.08
N THR A 265 -2.52 13.56 -20.30
CA THR A 265 -3.51 13.96 -21.31
C THR A 265 -4.94 13.73 -20.84
N TYR A 266 -5.25 12.58 -20.24
CA TYR A 266 -6.60 12.31 -19.72
C TYR A 266 -7.02 13.34 -18.65
N ILE A 267 -6.12 13.70 -17.74
CA ILE A 267 -6.38 14.72 -16.72
C ILE A 267 -6.49 16.11 -17.36
N GLU A 268 -5.59 16.46 -18.29
CA GLU A 268 -5.64 17.71 -19.03
C GLU A 268 -6.92 17.86 -19.83
N ASP A 269 -7.39 16.81 -20.51
CA ASP A 269 -8.62 16.80 -21.28
C ASP A 269 -9.85 16.81 -20.37
N THR A 270 -9.82 16.09 -19.25
CA THR A 270 -10.92 16.17 -18.26
C THR A 270 -11.04 17.59 -17.73
N ILE A 271 -9.93 18.24 -17.41
CA ILE A 271 -9.92 19.66 -17.03
C ILE A 271 -10.34 20.52 -18.22
N ARG A 272 -9.81 20.30 -19.43
CA ARG A 272 -10.06 21.16 -20.60
C ARG A 272 -11.49 21.06 -21.10
N THR A 273 -12.01 19.86 -21.36
CA THR A 273 -13.39 19.63 -21.82
C THR A 273 -14.40 20.15 -20.81
N GLU A 274 -14.13 20.04 -19.50
CA GLU A 274 -15.05 20.56 -18.48
C GLU A 274 -14.99 22.08 -18.33
N PHE A 275 -13.87 22.72 -18.69
CA PHE A 275 -13.74 24.17 -18.82
C PHE A 275 -14.13 24.70 -20.22
N GLU A 276 -14.11 23.89 -21.27
CA GLU A 276 -14.49 24.26 -22.65
C GLU A 276 -16.01 24.28 -22.86
N VAL A 277 -16.80 23.70 -21.96
CA VAL A 277 -18.25 23.98 -21.87
C VAL A 277 -18.52 25.46 -21.53
N LEU A 278 -17.50 26.24 -21.15
CA LEU A 278 -17.52 27.71 -21.03
C LEU A 278 -16.83 28.45 -22.19
N ALA A 279 -16.33 27.75 -23.22
CA ALA A 279 -15.43 28.32 -24.24
C ALA A 279 -16.06 28.46 -25.64
N ASP A 280 -17.36 28.75 -25.73
CA ASP A 280 -17.93 29.38 -26.93
C ASP A 280 -17.68 30.90 -26.91
N MET A 281 -16.45 31.28 -26.57
CA MET A 281 -16.06 32.64 -26.26
C MET A 281 -14.74 32.96 -26.98
N THR A 282 -14.77 34.02 -27.77
CA THR A 282 -13.66 34.49 -28.60
C THR A 282 -12.54 35.10 -27.75
N GLU A 283 -11.35 35.33 -28.30
CA GLU A 283 -10.22 35.97 -27.59
C GLU A 283 -10.57 37.30 -26.89
N ALA A 284 -11.68 37.96 -27.25
CA ALA A 284 -12.19 39.16 -26.59
C ALA A 284 -12.86 38.91 -25.21
N ASP A 285 -13.32 37.68 -24.96
CA ASP A 285 -14.17 37.32 -23.82
C ASP A 285 -13.35 36.91 -22.57
N VAL A 286 -12.09 36.48 -22.76
CA VAL A 286 -11.18 36.02 -21.70
C VAL A 286 -10.88 37.08 -20.63
N LYS A 287 -11.19 38.37 -20.89
CA LYS A 287 -10.93 39.47 -19.95
C LYS A 287 -12.08 39.79 -19.00
N THR A 288 -13.23 39.14 -19.07
CA THR A 288 -14.36 39.49 -18.19
C THR A 288 -15.20 38.28 -17.79
N ARG A 289 -15.07 37.93 -16.50
CA ARG A 289 -15.85 36.99 -15.67
C ARG A 289 -15.46 35.51 -15.76
N VAL A 290 -14.64 35.09 -14.80
CA VAL A 290 -14.65 33.71 -14.29
C VAL A 290 -15.93 33.56 -13.47
N GLU A 291 -16.97 32.96 -14.05
CA GLU A 291 -18.15 32.58 -13.28
C GLU A 291 -17.79 31.42 -12.34
N PRO A 292 -18.30 31.40 -11.08
CA PRO A 292 -18.12 30.25 -10.20
C PRO A 292 -18.73 28.98 -10.82
N LEU A 293 -18.07 27.84 -10.63
CA LEU A 293 -18.60 26.53 -11.05
C LEU A 293 -20.00 26.31 -10.45
N ASP A 294 -20.97 25.98 -11.29
CA ASP A 294 -22.30 25.56 -10.83
C ASP A 294 -22.29 24.11 -10.33
N ASN A 295 -23.35 23.69 -9.65
CA ASN A 295 -23.44 22.32 -9.10
C ASN A 295 -23.39 21.23 -10.18
N ALA A 296 -23.80 21.54 -11.42
CA ALA A 296 -23.76 20.59 -12.51
C ALA A 296 -22.32 20.39 -13.02
N ALA A 297 -21.52 21.45 -13.10
CA ALA A 297 -20.10 21.40 -13.40
C ALA A 297 -19.32 20.70 -12.28
N LEU A 298 -19.61 21.01 -11.02
CA LEU A 298 -19.03 20.30 -9.88
C LEU A 298 -19.35 18.79 -9.92
N GLY A 299 -20.57 18.42 -10.31
CA GLY A 299 -20.97 17.02 -10.47
C GLY A 299 -20.24 16.29 -11.60
N ARG A 300 -19.79 16.99 -12.64
CA ARG A 300 -18.97 16.43 -13.74
C ARG A 300 -17.50 16.23 -13.33
N ILE A 301 -16.93 17.20 -12.61
CA ILE A 301 -15.55 17.14 -12.09
C ILE A 301 -15.39 16.09 -10.99
N PHE A 302 -16.43 15.91 -10.17
CA PHE A 302 -16.36 15.10 -8.94
C PHE A 302 -15.81 13.66 -9.14
N PRO A 303 -16.24 12.88 -10.16
CA PRO A 303 -15.68 11.56 -10.44
C PRO A 303 -14.19 11.55 -10.79
N ALA A 304 -13.64 12.64 -11.33
CA ALA A 304 -12.24 12.74 -11.71
C ALA A 304 -11.33 13.19 -10.55
N LEU A 305 -11.88 13.84 -9.52
CA LEU A 305 -11.11 14.36 -8.38
C LEU A 305 -10.21 13.31 -7.71
N PRO A 306 -10.66 12.07 -7.42
CA PRO A 306 -9.79 11.06 -6.82
C PRO A 306 -8.56 10.77 -7.67
N LEU A 307 -8.72 10.67 -8.99
CA LEU A 307 -7.61 10.41 -9.92
C LEU A 307 -6.66 11.61 -10.03
N ILE A 308 -7.20 12.84 -10.06
CA ILE A 308 -6.42 14.08 -10.08
C ILE A 308 -5.59 14.22 -8.79
N GLU A 309 -6.19 14.03 -7.62
CA GLU A 309 -5.49 14.07 -6.33
C GLU A 309 -4.40 13.01 -6.27
N GLN A 310 -4.70 11.80 -6.73
CA GLN A 310 -3.76 10.69 -6.76
C GLN A 310 -2.57 10.97 -7.69
N TRP A 311 -2.82 11.54 -8.87
CA TRP A 311 -1.77 11.94 -9.80
C TRP A 311 -0.91 13.07 -9.23
N GLY A 312 -1.52 14.11 -8.66
CA GLY A 312 -0.79 15.21 -8.02
C GLY A 312 0.14 14.74 -6.89
N ARG A 313 -0.34 13.82 -6.04
CA ARG A 313 0.50 13.19 -5.00
C ARG A 313 1.64 12.37 -5.59
N ALA A 314 1.39 11.63 -6.68
CA ALA A 314 2.41 10.82 -7.34
C ALA A 314 3.52 11.68 -7.98
N VAL A 315 3.14 12.80 -8.61
CA VAL A 315 4.09 13.78 -9.16
C VAL A 315 4.94 14.38 -8.05
N LEU A 316 4.32 14.82 -6.94
CA LEU A 316 5.07 15.36 -5.79
C LEU A 316 6.07 14.35 -5.22
N ALA A 317 5.66 13.09 -5.01
CA ALA A 317 6.54 12.04 -4.52
C ALA A 317 7.72 11.77 -5.48
N ARG A 318 7.46 11.78 -6.80
CA ARG A 318 8.52 11.62 -7.81
C ARG A 318 9.52 12.79 -7.79
N ILE A 319 9.03 14.02 -7.66
CA ILE A 319 9.88 15.22 -7.53
C ILE A 319 10.72 15.13 -6.26
N GLU A 320 10.12 14.74 -5.13
CA GLU A 320 10.82 14.56 -3.86
C GLU A 320 11.96 13.55 -4.01
N ASN A 321 11.71 12.40 -4.64
CA ASN A 321 12.70 11.38 -4.89
C ASN A 321 13.88 11.88 -5.74
N GLU A 322 13.61 12.54 -6.87
CA GLU A 322 14.64 13.08 -7.74
C GLU A 322 15.51 14.11 -7.01
N LEU A 323 14.89 15.02 -6.26
CA LEU A 323 15.62 16.00 -5.44
C LEU A 323 16.42 15.33 -4.31
N MET A 324 15.89 14.27 -3.69
CA MET A 324 16.60 13.50 -2.65
C MET A 324 17.85 12.80 -3.20
N ARG A 325 17.84 12.42 -4.48
CA ARG A 325 18.99 11.86 -5.20
C ARG A 325 19.96 12.92 -5.72
N GLY A 326 19.68 14.20 -5.47
CA GLY A 326 20.49 15.32 -5.94
C GLY A 326 20.22 15.71 -7.40
N HIS A 327 19.22 15.15 -8.06
CA HIS A 327 18.82 15.55 -9.40
C HIS A 327 17.99 16.85 -9.35
N ALA A 328 18.31 17.81 -10.21
CA ALA A 328 17.58 19.06 -10.27
C ALA A 328 16.21 18.89 -10.94
N VAL A 329 15.15 19.44 -10.33
CA VAL A 329 13.81 19.52 -10.91
C VAL A 329 13.43 21.00 -11.08
N PRO A 330 13.36 21.54 -12.32
CA PRO A 330 13.05 22.95 -12.52
C PRO A 330 11.73 23.38 -11.87
N GLY A 331 11.76 24.49 -11.11
CA GLY A 331 10.59 25.04 -10.42
C GLY A 331 10.35 24.48 -9.02
N ALA A 332 11.11 23.47 -8.59
CA ALA A 332 10.97 22.82 -7.30
C ALA A 332 12.31 22.64 -6.57
N LYS A 333 12.27 22.76 -5.24
CA LYS A 333 13.43 22.55 -4.37
C LYS A 333 13.03 21.79 -3.10
N LEU A 334 13.99 21.09 -2.49
CA LEU A 334 13.84 20.55 -1.15
C LEU A 334 14.03 21.67 -0.13
N VAL A 335 13.16 21.71 0.87
CA VAL A 335 13.25 22.62 2.01
C VAL A 335 13.00 21.85 3.30
N GLN A 336 13.42 22.40 4.43
CA GLN A 336 13.05 21.83 5.73
C GLN A 336 11.52 21.89 5.90
N GLY A 337 10.92 20.72 6.18
CA GLY A 337 9.50 20.64 6.49
C GLY A 337 9.16 21.28 7.83
N ARG A 338 7.86 21.35 8.12
CA ARG A 338 7.40 21.83 9.44
C ARG A 338 7.73 20.79 10.49
N ARG A 339 8.18 21.23 11.68
CA ARG A 339 8.43 20.34 12.81
C ARG A 339 7.18 19.49 13.10
N GLY A 340 7.40 18.22 13.41
CA GLY A 340 6.31 17.28 13.70
C GLY A 340 5.48 17.69 14.91
N ALA A 341 4.38 16.99 15.15
CA ALA A 341 3.61 17.19 16.38
C ALA A 341 4.47 16.86 17.62
N ARG A 342 4.30 17.62 18.70
CA ARG A 342 4.94 17.32 19.98
C ARG A 342 4.41 16.00 20.53
N GLN A 343 5.31 15.12 20.93
CA GLN A 343 5.01 13.79 21.49
C GLN A 343 5.63 13.64 22.87
N TRP A 344 5.17 12.65 23.64
CA TRP A 344 5.84 12.27 24.88
C TRP A 344 7.07 11.44 24.53
N SER A 345 8.22 11.72 25.15
CA SER A 345 9.41 10.88 25.05
C SER A 345 9.20 9.48 25.66
N SER A 346 8.30 9.39 26.64
CA SER A 346 7.81 8.17 27.25
C SER A 346 6.39 8.43 27.76
N VAL A 347 5.41 7.70 27.22
CA VAL A 347 3.99 7.86 27.62
C VAL A 347 3.82 7.45 29.08
N GLU A 348 4.49 6.38 29.50
CA GLU A 348 4.43 5.87 30.88
C GLU A 348 5.01 6.87 31.88
N ASP A 349 6.16 7.48 31.58
CA ASP A 349 6.78 8.44 32.49
C ASP A 349 5.99 9.75 32.55
N ALA A 350 5.42 10.18 31.41
CA ALA A 350 4.51 11.31 31.37
C ALA A 350 3.27 11.05 32.24
N GLU A 351 2.68 9.87 32.15
CA GLU A 351 1.53 9.46 32.95
C GLU A 351 1.86 9.40 34.45
N LYS A 352 2.97 8.74 34.82
CA LYS A 352 3.45 8.66 36.21
C LYS A 352 3.68 10.06 36.79
N LEU A 353 4.30 10.96 36.01
CA LEU A 353 4.58 12.32 36.45
C LEU A 353 3.31 13.15 36.64
N LEU A 354 2.33 13.04 35.73
CA LEU A 354 1.03 13.72 35.85
C LEU A 354 0.24 13.21 37.06
N LYS A 355 0.27 11.89 37.34
CA LYS A 355 -0.32 11.30 38.55
C LYS A 355 0.36 11.82 39.82
N ALA A 356 1.70 11.87 39.85
CA ALA A 356 2.46 12.41 40.98
C ALA A 356 2.15 13.89 41.26
N MET A 357 1.80 14.65 40.23
CA MET A 357 1.37 16.06 40.34
C MET A 357 -0.10 16.23 40.76
N ARG A 358 -0.83 15.13 40.97
CA ARG A 358 -2.26 15.11 41.31
C ARG A 358 -3.13 15.86 40.29
N VAL A 359 -2.79 15.76 39.00
CA VAL A 359 -3.69 16.21 37.93
C VAL A 359 -4.94 15.33 37.98
N LYS A 360 -6.13 15.92 37.85
CA LYS A 360 -7.38 15.15 37.97
C LYS A 360 -7.45 14.12 36.83
N HIS A 361 -7.93 12.92 37.13
CA HIS A 361 -8.06 11.84 36.14
C HIS A 361 -8.81 12.29 34.87
N VAL A 362 -9.93 12.99 35.04
CA VAL A 362 -10.74 13.53 33.93
C VAL A 362 -10.03 14.58 33.06
N GLN A 363 -8.93 15.15 33.55
CA GLN A 363 -8.09 16.09 32.80
C GLN A 363 -6.90 15.40 32.13
N MET A 364 -6.54 14.19 32.60
CA MET A 364 -5.40 13.42 32.08
C MET A 364 -5.78 12.54 30.88
N TYR A 365 -7.06 12.16 30.75
CA TYR A 365 -7.52 11.25 29.71
C TYR A 365 -8.73 11.80 28.98
N VAL A 366 -8.73 11.68 27.65
CA VAL A 366 -9.92 11.85 26.81
C VAL A 366 -10.38 10.46 26.35
N SER A 367 -9.65 9.86 25.41
CA SER A 367 -9.69 8.43 25.07
C SER A 367 -8.38 7.72 25.43
N LYS A 368 -7.28 8.47 25.41
CA LYS A 368 -5.93 8.10 25.86
C LYS A 368 -5.34 9.26 26.65
N LEU A 369 -4.12 9.08 27.18
CA LEU A 369 -3.38 10.15 27.86
C LEU A 369 -3.33 11.41 26.97
N ILE A 370 -3.59 12.58 27.56
CA ILE A 370 -3.54 13.86 26.83
C ILE A 370 -2.18 14.10 26.18
N SER A 371 -2.18 14.77 25.02
CA SER A 371 -0.96 15.16 24.31
C SER A 371 -0.15 16.23 25.06
N PRO A 372 1.16 16.41 24.76
CA PRO A 372 1.96 17.52 25.29
C PRO A 372 1.32 18.89 25.12
N THR A 373 0.69 19.14 23.97
CA THR A 373 0.01 20.41 23.69
C THR A 373 -1.22 20.63 24.58
N GLN A 374 -1.97 19.57 24.89
CA GLN A 374 -3.10 19.65 25.81
C GLN A 374 -2.61 19.82 27.26
N ALA A 375 -1.54 19.12 27.65
CA ALA A 375 -0.93 19.27 28.97
C ALA A 375 -0.35 20.68 29.17
N GLU A 376 0.24 21.29 28.14
CA GLU A 376 0.69 22.68 28.17
C GLU A 376 -0.46 23.64 28.43
N LYS A 377 -1.56 23.51 27.67
CA LYS A 377 -2.75 24.34 27.86
C LYS A 377 -3.32 24.22 29.27
N LEU A 378 -3.26 23.03 29.87
CA LEU A 378 -3.76 22.75 31.21
C LEU A 378 -2.83 23.31 32.31
N LEU A 379 -1.51 23.19 32.13
CA LEU A 379 -0.55 23.42 33.21
C LEU A 379 0.28 24.70 33.05
N ALA A 380 0.58 25.16 31.84
CA ALA A 380 1.56 26.23 31.61
C ALA A 380 1.12 27.58 32.20
N ARG A 381 -0.18 27.90 32.11
CA ARG A 381 -0.73 29.15 32.66
C ARG A 381 -0.92 29.09 34.17
N ASP A 382 -1.61 28.06 34.64
CA ASP A 382 -2.08 28.00 36.04
C ASP A 382 -1.05 27.35 36.98
N TYR A 383 -0.10 26.55 36.43
CA TYR A 383 0.92 25.81 37.18
C TYR A 383 2.29 25.75 36.47
N PRO A 384 2.93 26.90 36.18
CA PRO A 384 4.12 26.98 35.32
C PRO A 384 5.32 26.13 35.81
N ARG A 385 5.49 25.96 37.13
CA ARG A 385 6.54 25.09 37.70
C ARG A 385 6.29 23.60 37.46
N ARG A 386 5.01 23.19 37.39
CA ARG A 386 4.63 21.81 37.04
C ARG A 386 4.84 21.58 35.56
N TRP A 387 4.45 22.55 34.73
CA TRP A 387 4.68 22.50 33.29
C TRP A 387 6.16 22.29 32.95
N LYS A 388 7.10 23.07 33.52
CA LYS A 388 8.55 22.89 33.26
C LYS A 388 9.06 21.47 33.48
N ARG A 389 8.48 20.72 34.42
CA ARG A 389 8.86 19.32 34.68
C ARG A 389 8.27 18.36 33.66
N VAL A 390 7.05 18.63 33.22
CA VAL A 390 6.34 17.84 32.19
C VAL A 390 6.92 18.12 30.79
N GLU A 391 7.29 19.38 30.53
CA GLU A 391 7.92 19.85 29.30
C GLU A 391 9.23 19.10 28.99
N ALA A 392 9.98 18.68 30.03
CA ALA A 392 11.18 17.87 29.87
C ALA A 392 10.93 16.48 29.25
N LEU A 393 9.69 16.00 29.26
CA LEU A 393 9.28 14.74 28.64
C LEU A 393 8.68 14.96 27.24
N VAL A 394 8.76 16.17 26.69
CA VAL A 394 8.23 16.49 25.37
C VAL A 394 9.33 16.36 24.34
N SER A 395 9.14 15.46 23.38
CA SER A 395 9.98 15.34 22.20
C SER A 395 9.27 15.96 20.99
N GLN A 396 10.05 16.53 20.07
CA GLN A 396 9.53 17.02 18.80
C GLN A 396 10.57 16.77 17.72
N ARG A 397 10.24 15.87 16.79
CA ARG A 397 11.09 15.59 15.63
C ARG A 397 11.22 16.85 14.77
N GLU A 398 12.40 17.04 14.18
CA GLU A 398 12.56 18.03 13.12
C GLU A 398 11.64 17.70 11.94
N GLY A 399 11.29 18.74 11.18
CA GLY A 399 10.42 18.54 10.03
C GLY A 399 11.18 17.80 8.94
N ALA A 400 10.64 16.68 8.46
CA ALA A 400 11.22 15.94 7.35
C ALA A 400 11.41 16.86 6.13
N PRO A 401 12.39 16.58 5.24
CA PRO A 401 12.52 17.27 3.97
C PRO A 401 11.18 17.30 3.23
N SER A 402 10.90 18.40 2.52
CA SER A 402 9.63 18.58 1.82
C SER A 402 9.85 19.36 0.54
N VAL A 403 9.13 18.99 -0.51
CA VAL A 403 9.15 19.71 -1.80
C VAL A 403 8.42 21.03 -1.67
N ALA A 404 9.05 22.10 -2.14
CA ALA A 404 8.45 23.42 -2.24
C ALA A 404 8.82 24.08 -3.58
N PRO A 405 8.01 25.02 -4.09
CA PRO A 405 8.38 25.77 -5.27
C PRO A 405 9.64 26.61 -5.02
N ASP A 406 10.38 26.96 -6.08
CA ASP A 406 11.60 27.78 -5.96
C ASP A 406 11.36 29.12 -5.26
N SER A 407 10.14 29.67 -5.42
CA SER A 407 9.67 30.90 -4.78
C SER A 407 9.43 30.79 -3.27
N ASP A 408 9.43 29.58 -2.69
CA ASP A 408 9.32 29.39 -1.25
C ASP A 408 10.50 30.07 -0.54
N LYS A 409 10.24 30.83 0.52
CA LYS A 409 11.28 31.61 1.22
C LYS A 409 12.24 30.74 2.03
N ARG A 410 11.88 29.48 2.32
CA ARG A 410 12.73 28.57 3.08
C ARG A 410 14.02 28.26 2.29
N PRO A 411 15.17 28.17 2.97
CA PRO A 411 16.42 27.84 2.31
C PRO A 411 16.34 26.43 1.73
N THR A 412 17.00 26.24 0.59
CA THR A 412 17.14 24.92 -0.02
C THR A 412 17.89 24.01 0.94
N LEU A 413 17.32 22.84 1.21
CA LEU A 413 17.99 21.80 1.97
C LEU A 413 19.00 21.12 1.04
N VAL A 414 20.28 21.22 1.37
CA VAL A 414 21.36 20.49 0.68
C VAL A 414 21.54 19.17 1.40
N LEU A 415 21.28 18.07 0.72
CA LEU A 415 21.58 16.73 1.26
C LEU A 415 23.08 16.46 1.10
N PRO A 416 23.75 15.87 2.10
CA PRO A 416 25.15 15.50 1.99
C PRO A 416 25.35 14.50 0.85
N SER A 417 26.37 14.71 0.02
CA SER A 417 26.76 13.75 -1.01
C SER A 417 27.42 12.54 -0.34
N PRO A 418 27.18 11.29 -0.80
CA PRO A 418 27.91 10.12 -0.33
C PRO A 418 29.44 10.23 -0.50
N ALA A 419 29.93 11.16 -1.32
CA ALA A 419 31.36 11.42 -1.51
C ALA A 419 32.01 12.18 -0.34
N ASP A 420 31.24 12.89 0.48
CA ASP A 420 31.77 13.80 1.49
C ASP A 420 32.05 13.12 2.86
N GLU A 421 31.70 11.83 3.01
CA GLU A 421 32.00 11.05 4.23
C GLU A 421 33.36 10.33 4.21
N PHE A 422 34.06 10.29 3.06
CA PHE A 422 35.44 9.78 3.01
C PHE A 422 36.44 10.92 3.25
N GLY A 423 36.50 11.37 4.51
CA GLY A 423 37.57 12.23 4.99
C GLY A 423 38.93 11.55 4.80
N ILE A 424 39.74 12.15 3.94
CA ILE A 424 41.14 11.86 3.61
C ILE A 424 41.89 11.34 4.83
N VAL A 425 42.26 10.05 4.83
CA VAL A 425 43.35 9.54 5.68
C VAL A 425 44.62 10.06 5.04
N THR A 426 45.25 11.07 5.66
CA THR A 426 46.59 11.52 5.28
C THR A 426 47.54 10.34 5.42
N GLU A 427 48.22 9.98 4.33
CA GLU A 427 49.32 9.02 4.33
C GLU A 427 50.36 9.47 5.38
N ASP A 428 50.55 8.62 6.40
CA ASP A 428 51.65 8.72 7.34
C ASP A 428 52.87 8.09 6.66
N ASP A 429 53.67 8.94 6.03
CA ASP A 429 54.93 8.58 5.37
C ASP A 429 55.92 8.12 6.43
N GLY A 430 55.87 6.83 6.77
CA GLY A 430 56.75 6.15 7.72
C GLY A 430 58.22 6.12 7.29
N LEU A 431 58.88 7.27 7.34
CA LEU A 431 60.32 7.43 7.23
C LEU A 431 60.83 8.22 8.43
N ASP A 432 61.13 7.51 9.52
CA ASP A 432 62.24 7.86 10.40
C ASP A 432 62.70 6.61 11.18
N LEU A 433 63.64 5.88 10.56
CA LEU A 433 64.60 5.02 11.24
C LEU A 433 65.99 5.34 10.71
N VAL A 434 66.73 6.18 11.45
CA VAL A 434 68.14 5.95 11.81
C VAL A 434 68.33 6.39 13.26
#